data_AF-A0AA41JUF3-F1
#
_entry.id   AF-A0AA41JUF3-F1
#
_cell.length_a   1.000
_cell.length_b   1.000
_cell.length_c   1.000
_cell.angle_alpha   90.00
_cell.angle_beta   90.00
_cell.angle_gamma   90.00
#
_symmetry.space_group_name_H-M   'P 1'
#
loop_
_entity.id
_entity.type
_entity.pdbx_description
1 polymer ?
#
loop_
_entity_poly.entity_id
_entity_poly.type
_entity_poly.pdbx_seq_one_letter_code
_entity_poly.pdbx_strand_id
1 'polypeptide(L)'
;MKIKVVSLIPLRKRQILRKQVRVIYAKTIDGKVSKDDVKIIIFSEIKAFNSRDFKRQFSEAEKQKYVIGMLGLIEELTPREFTRLFPIDKRYDGNRYETKDYFSTVEYINSIGWDTNIDSAIGFLMEYMCHDTMIFTVTAMGVIECYGGTNAFENIFGVEKGREG
;
A
#
# COMPACT_ATOMS: atom_id res chain seq x y z
N MET A 1 -13.60 -10.45 -11.70
CA MET A 1 -13.07 -9.08 -11.51
C MET A 1 -12.04 -8.84 -12.60
N LYS A 2 -12.16 -7.77 -13.40
CA LYS A 2 -11.18 -7.42 -14.46
C LYS A 2 -10.25 -6.34 -13.90
N ILE A 3 -9.17 -6.73 -13.24
CA ILE A 3 -8.16 -5.77 -12.78
C ILE A 3 -7.25 -5.46 -13.97
N LYS A 4 -7.25 -4.21 -14.45
CA LYS A 4 -6.22 -3.72 -15.38
C LYS A 4 -4.94 -3.52 -14.56
N VAL A 5 -3.93 -4.36 -14.75
CA VAL A 5 -2.64 -4.16 -14.11
C VAL A 5 -1.93 -2.99 -14.76
N VAL A 6 -1.89 -1.87 -14.03
CA VAL A 6 -1.43 -0.56 -14.53
C VAL A 6 0.09 -0.50 -14.69
N SER A 7 0.89 -1.37 -14.04
CA SER A 7 2.32 -1.51 -14.35
C SER A 7 2.94 -2.85 -13.89
N LEU A 8 3.90 -3.36 -14.68
CA LEU A 8 4.70 -4.57 -14.41
C LEU A 8 6.03 -4.28 -13.67
N ILE A 9 6.22 -3.04 -13.24
CA ILE A 9 7.46 -2.52 -12.67
C ILE A 9 7.80 -3.10 -11.28
N PRO A 10 6.86 -3.52 -10.41
CA PRO A 10 7.24 -3.80 -9.03
C PRO A 10 8.26 -4.93 -8.72
N LEU A 11 8.52 -5.83 -9.64
CA LEU A 11 8.53 -7.24 -9.21
C LEU A 11 9.93 -7.92 -9.24
N ARG A 12 10.91 -7.46 -8.45
CA ARG A 12 12.27 -8.07 -8.30
C ARG A 12 12.73 -8.08 -6.82
N LYS A 13 13.28 -9.12 -6.15
CA LYS A 13 13.59 -10.57 -6.36
C LYS A 13 13.69 -11.32 -4.99
N ARG A 14 13.11 -12.54 -4.82
CA ARG A 14 13.61 -13.67 -3.94
C ARG A 14 13.06 -15.04 -4.44
N GLN A 15 13.80 -16.15 -4.26
CA GLN A 15 13.66 -17.41 -5.03
C GLN A 15 12.38 -18.25 -4.84
N ILE A 16 11.80 -18.33 -3.63
CA ILE A 16 10.62 -19.20 -3.37
C ILE A 16 9.32 -18.51 -3.79
N LEU A 17 9.14 -17.25 -3.38
CA LEU A 17 8.01 -16.40 -3.78
C LEU A 17 7.94 -16.23 -5.31
N ARG A 18 9.09 -16.20 -5.99
CA ARG A 18 9.19 -16.08 -7.45
C ARG A 18 8.42 -17.12 -8.24
N LYS A 19 8.32 -18.37 -7.78
CA LYS A 19 7.63 -19.42 -8.58
C LYS A 19 6.11 -19.18 -8.58
N GLN A 20 5.53 -18.91 -7.42
CA GLN A 20 4.10 -18.61 -7.28
C GLN A 20 3.75 -17.29 -7.97
N VAL A 21 4.54 -16.25 -7.72
CA VAL A 21 4.38 -14.93 -8.33
C VAL A 21 4.52 -14.99 -9.87
N ARG A 22 5.41 -15.82 -10.40
CA ARG A 22 5.53 -16.05 -11.86
C ARG A 22 4.29 -16.70 -12.47
N VAL A 23 3.69 -17.67 -11.78
CA VAL A 23 2.42 -18.30 -12.23
C VAL A 23 1.31 -17.26 -12.21
N ILE A 24 1.26 -16.41 -11.18
CA ILE A 24 0.29 -15.33 -11.08
C ILE A 24 0.44 -14.35 -12.25
N TYR A 25 1.65 -13.97 -12.66
CA TYR A 25 1.81 -13.10 -13.84
C TYR A 25 1.25 -13.67 -15.12
N ALA A 26 1.41 -14.97 -15.35
CA ALA A 26 0.84 -15.59 -16.54
C ALA A 26 -0.68 -15.39 -16.55
N LYS A 27 -1.35 -15.57 -15.40
CA LYS A 27 -2.78 -15.28 -15.25
C LYS A 27 -3.12 -13.81 -15.45
N THR A 28 -2.24 -12.90 -15.03
CA THR A 28 -2.41 -11.45 -15.21
C THR A 28 -2.44 -11.04 -16.68
N ILE A 29 -1.53 -11.59 -17.48
CA ILE A 29 -1.49 -11.35 -18.93
C ILE A 29 -2.78 -11.86 -19.59
N ASP A 30 -3.31 -12.99 -19.12
CA ASP A 30 -4.55 -13.58 -19.59
C ASP A 30 -5.83 -12.92 -19.01
N GLY A 31 -5.68 -11.90 -18.14
CA GLY A 31 -6.80 -11.20 -17.50
C GLY A 31 -7.57 -12.01 -16.45
N LYS A 32 -6.99 -13.11 -15.96
CA LYS A 32 -7.61 -14.09 -15.04
C LYS A 32 -7.04 -14.00 -13.61
N VAL A 33 -6.89 -12.78 -13.07
CA VAL A 33 -6.36 -12.58 -11.71
C VAL A 33 -7.48 -12.74 -10.68
N SER A 34 -7.28 -13.64 -9.71
CA SER A 34 -8.19 -13.78 -8.56
C SER A 34 -7.81 -12.83 -7.42
N LYS A 35 -8.72 -12.63 -6.46
CA LYS A 35 -8.45 -11.80 -5.27
C LYS A 35 -7.32 -12.38 -4.41
N ASP A 36 -7.18 -13.71 -4.37
CA ASP A 36 -6.08 -14.35 -3.65
C ASP A 36 -4.74 -14.18 -4.37
N ASP A 37 -4.73 -14.14 -5.70
CA ASP A 37 -3.53 -13.79 -6.47
C ASP A 37 -3.07 -12.35 -6.14
N VAL A 38 -4.00 -11.40 -5.98
CA VAL A 38 -3.72 -10.02 -5.53
C VAL A 38 -3.08 -10.01 -4.14
N LYS A 39 -3.65 -10.74 -3.18
CA LYS A 39 -3.10 -10.87 -1.81
C LYS A 39 -1.66 -11.39 -1.82
N ILE A 40 -1.37 -12.40 -2.65
CA ILE A 40 -0.02 -12.97 -2.79
C ILE A 40 0.95 -11.94 -3.38
N ILE A 41 0.53 -11.16 -4.38
CA ILE A 41 1.35 -10.09 -4.96
C ILE A 41 1.68 -9.07 -3.87
N ILE A 42 0.68 -8.51 -3.20
CA ILE A 42 0.86 -7.47 -2.17
C ILE A 42 1.80 -7.96 -1.06
N PHE A 43 1.53 -9.16 -0.52
CA PHE A 43 2.35 -9.76 0.52
C PHE A 43 3.81 -9.92 0.08
N SER A 44 4.01 -10.49 -1.11
CA SER A 44 5.35 -10.76 -1.63
C SER A 44 6.15 -9.48 -1.89
N GLU A 45 5.49 -8.47 -2.47
CA GLU A 45 6.11 -7.20 -2.83
C GLU A 45 6.51 -6.41 -1.59
N ILE A 46 5.60 -6.24 -0.63
CA ILE A 46 5.91 -5.51 0.62
C ILE A 46 7.00 -6.24 1.40
N LYS A 47 6.94 -7.57 1.54
CA LYS A 47 7.97 -8.34 2.26
C LYS A 47 9.34 -8.32 1.61
N ALA A 48 9.40 -8.20 0.28
CA ALA A 48 10.66 -8.12 -0.47
C ALA A 48 11.13 -6.68 -0.67
N PHE A 49 10.32 -5.69 -0.29
CA PHE A 49 10.57 -4.29 -0.59
C PHE A 49 11.86 -3.80 0.08
N ASN A 50 12.70 -3.14 -0.71
CA ASN A 50 13.91 -2.51 -0.22
C ASN A 50 13.98 -1.09 -0.76
N SER A 51 13.84 -0.10 0.12
CA SER A 51 13.79 1.30 -0.28
C SER A 51 15.07 1.80 -0.95
N ARG A 52 16.24 1.26 -0.58
CA ARG A 52 17.53 1.64 -1.17
C ARG A 52 17.64 1.15 -2.61
N ASP A 53 17.33 -0.12 -2.84
CA ASP A 53 17.34 -0.69 -4.20
C ASP A 53 16.26 -0.06 -5.07
N PHE A 54 15.07 0.16 -4.52
CA PHE A 54 13.99 0.85 -5.20
C PHE A 54 14.40 2.26 -5.67
N LYS A 55 15.02 3.06 -4.78
CA LYS A 55 15.46 4.42 -5.12
C LYS A 55 16.57 4.43 -6.19
N ARG A 56 17.44 3.43 -6.21
CA ARG A 56 18.60 3.36 -7.11
C ARG A 56 18.30 2.75 -8.47
N GLN A 57 17.40 1.76 -8.54
CA GLN A 57 17.19 0.95 -9.74
C GLN A 57 16.09 1.45 -10.67
N PHE A 58 15.17 2.27 -10.16
CA PHE A 58 14.04 2.78 -10.94
C PHE A 58 14.23 4.28 -11.23
N SER A 59 13.81 4.71 -12.42
CA SER A 59 13.59 6.12 -12.73
C SER A 59 12.41 6.68 -11.94
N GLU A 60 12.27 8.01 -11.85
CA GLU A 60 11.14 8.63 -11.17
C GLU A 60 9.79 8.14 -11.74
N ALA A 61 9.59 8.22 -13.06
CA ALA A 61 8.36 7.74 -13.68
C ALA A 61 8.03 6.26 -13.37
N GLU A 62 9.05 5.42 -13.21
CA GLU A 62 8.85 4.02 -12.80
C GLU A 62 8.49 3.89 -11.33
N LYS A 63 9.10 4.68 -10.43
CA LYS A 63 8.73 4.73 -9.01
C LYS A 63 7.28 5.15 -8.83
N GLN A 64 6.83 6.15 -9.58
CA GLN A 64 5.44 6.59 -9.57
C GLN A 64 4.48 5.46 -9.95
N LYS A 65 4.74 4.80 -11.07
CA LYS A 65 3.91 3.70 -11.58
C LYS A 65 3.91 2.49 -10.63
N TYR A 66 5.04 2.22 -9.97
CA TYR A 66 5.12 1.22 -8.91
C TYR A 66 4.18 1.57 -7.76
N VAL A 67 4.33 2.77 -7.20
CA VAL A 67 3.60 3.19 -6.00
C VAL A 67 2.10 3.25 -6.28
N ILE A 68 1.68 3.91 -7.36
CA ILE A 68 0.26 3.98 -7.74
C ILE A 68 -0.30 2.58 -7.98
N GLY A 69 0.45 1.70 -8.66
CA GLY A 69 0.02 0.32 -8.89
C GLY A 69 -0.15 -0.47 -7.61
N MET A 70 0.78 -0.34 -6.66
CA MET A 70 0.70 -1.01 -5.36
C MET A 70 -0.43 -0.49 -4.48
N LEU A 71 -0.64 0.83 -4.44
CA LEU A 71 -1.74 1.44 -3.70
C LEU A 71 -3.09 0.97 -4.25
N GLY A 72 -3.27 0.97 -5.56
CA GLY A 72 -4.49 0.46 -6.19
C GLY A 72 -4.74 -1.03 -5.93
N LEU A 73 -3.68 -1.86 -5.81
CA LEU A 73 -3.86 -3.26 -5.40
C LEU A 73 -4.32 -3.38 -3.94
N ILE A 74 -3.83 -2.51 -3.04
CA ILE A 74 -4.22 -2.50 -1.63
C ILE A 74 -5.68 -2.05 -1.46
N GLU A 75 -6.15 -1.10 -2.26
CA GLU A 75 -7.55 -0.63 -2.29
C GLU A 75 -8.56 -1.74 -2.66
N GLU A 76 -8.12 -2.81 -3.32
CA GLU A 76 -8.96 -3.98 -3.62
C GLU A 76 -9.19 -4.90 -2.40
N LEU A 77 -8.49 -4.66 -1.28
CA LEU A 77 -8.62 -5.43 -0.04
C LEU A 77 -9.53 -4.72 0.96
N THR A 78 -10.16 -5.50 1.83
CA THR A 78 -10.75 -4.96 3.07
C THR A 78 -9.69 -4.88 4.18
N PRO A 79 -9.89 -4.05 5.22
CA PRO A 79 -9.01 -4.06 6.40
C PRO A 79 -8.87 -5.44 7.03
N ARG A 80 -9.93 -6.26 7.05
CA ARG A 80 -9.88 -7.66 7.52
C ARG A 80 -8.97 -8.54 6.68
N GLU A 81 -8.96 -8.35 5.36
CA GLU A 81 -8.05 -9.10 4.48
C GLU A 81 -6.61 -8.62 4.63
N PHE A 82 -6.39 -7.31 4.72
CA PHE A 82 -5.06 -6.73 4.90
C PHE A 82 -4.43 -7.16 6.23
N THR A 83 -5.18 -7.08 7.33
CA THR A 83 -4.72 -7.50 8.68
C THR A 83 -4.35 -8.98 8.76
N ARG A 84 -4.94 -9.84 7.91
CA ARG A 84 -4.53 -11.25 7.79
C ARG A 84 -3.18 -11.41 7.09
N LEU A 85 -2.83 -10.52 6.17
CA LEU A 85 -1.52 -10.52 5.48
C LEU A 85 -0.43 -9.90 6.36
N PHE A 86 -0.75 -8.79 7.03
CA PHE A 86 0.17 -8.02 7.84
C PHE A 86 -0.47 -7.75 9.20
N PRO A 87 -0.28 -8.62 10.21
CA PRO A 87 -0.84 -8.40 11.53
C PRO A 87 -0.43 -7.04 12.12
N ILE A 88 -1.36 -6.36 12.81
CA ILE A 88 -1.11 -5.11 13.51
C ILE A 88 -0.05 -5.35 14.60
N ASP A 89 0.96 -4.50 14.68
CA ASP A 89 1.97 -4.59 15.74
C ASP A 89 1.33 -4.28 17.09
N LYS A 90 1.54 -5.17 18.07
CA LYS A 90 1.06 -5.00 19.45
C LYS A 90 1.97 -4.07 20.25
N ARG A 91 2.11 -2.83 19.78
CA ARG A 91 2.71 -1.73 20.53
C ARG A 91 1.59 -0.92 21.17
N TYR A 92 1.85 -0.39 22.37
CA TYR A 92 0.86 0.30 23.20
C TYR A 92 1.40 1.61 23.80
N ASP A 93 2.56 2.05 23.30
CA ASP A 93 3.28 3.24 23.74
C ASP A 93 3.19 4.38 22.71
N GLY A 94 2.21 4.32 21.80
CA GLY A 94 2.04 5.30 20.72
C GLY A 94 1.91 6.73 21.25
N ASN A 95 1.08 6.91 22.28
CA ASN A 95 0.88 8.20 22.93
C ASN A 95 2.17 8.81 23.52
N ARG A 96 3.12 7.97 23.95
CA ARG A 96 4.41 8.44 24.50
C ARG A 96 5.33 9.02 23.41
N TYR A 97 5.20 8.53 22.19
CA TYR A 97 6.08 8.86 21.06
C TYR A 97 5.34 9.59 19.92
N GLU A 98 4.11 10.06 20.18
CA GLU A 98 3.23 10.70 19.20
C GLU A 98 3.12 9.89 17.90
N THR A 99 3.07 8.58 18.03
CA THR A 99 3.01 7.63 16.92
C THR A 99 1.79 6.73 17.04
N LYS A 100 1.37 6.15 15.92
CA LYS A 100 0.25 5.22 15.89
C LYS A 100 0.62 3.95 16.66
N ASP A 101 -0.36 3.29 17.25
CA ASP A 101 -0.17 2.05 17.96
C ASP A 101 -1.31 1.08 17.67
N TYR A 102 -1.35 -0.05 18.39
CA TYR A 102 -2.39 -1.04 18.21
C TYR A 102 -3.80 -0.45 18.37
N PHE A 103 -4.01 0.37 19.41
CA PHE A 103 -5.33 0.90 19.71
C PHE A 103 -5.76 1.95 18.69
N SER A 104 -4.87 2.88 18.33
CA SER A 104 -5.18 3.89 17.32
C SER A 104 -5.46 3.25 15.96
N THR A 105 -4.71 2.19 15.60
CA THR A 105 -4.94 1.44 14.36
C THR A 105 -6.31 0.76 14.35
N VAL A 106 -6.68 0.08 15.45
CA VAL A 106 -7.98 -0.60 15.57
C VAL A 106 -9.13 0.42 15.57
N GLU A 107 -8.98 1.54 16.26
CA GLU A 107 -9.96 2.63 16.27
C GLU A 107 -10.20 3.19 14.87
N TYR A 108 -9.13 3.46 14.12
CA TYR A 108 -9.23 3.87 12.73
C TYR A 108 -9.93 2.83 11.85
N ILE A 109 -9.58 1.54 11.96
CA ILE A 109 -10.24 0.48 11.19
C ILE A 109 -11.74 0.39 11.54
N ASN A 110 -12.10 0.56 12.81
CA ASN A 110 -13.50 0.56 13.23
C ASN A 110 -14.30 1.72 12.62
N SER A 111 -13.67 2.88 12.40
CA SER A 111 -14.37 4.05 11.83
C SER A 111 -14.63 3.89 10.33
N ILE A 112 -13.74 3.23 9.59
CA ILE A 112 -13.91 2.96 8.15
C ILE A 112 -14.64 1.64 7.84
N GLY A 113 -14.70 0.72 8.81
CA GLY A 113 -15.31 -0.61 8.70
C GLY A 113 -14.31 -1.72 8.34
N TRP A 114 -14.52 -2.92 8.90
CA TRP A 114 -13.61 -4.07 8.69
C TRP A 114 -13.76 -4.78 7.35
N ASP A 115 -14.98 -4.74 6.79
CA ASP A 115 -15.40 -5.51 5.61
C ASP A 115 -15.74 -4.62 4.42
N THR A 116 -15.47 -3.32 4.52
CA THR A 116 -15.46 -2.36 3.42
C THR A 116 -14.11 -2.40 2.72
N ASN A 117 -14.09 -2.13 1.41
CA ASN A 117 -12.81 -1.97 0.71
C ASN A 117 -12.07 -0.75 1.27
N ILE A 118 -10.74 -0.81 1.26
CA ILE A 118 -9.89 0.32 1.61
C ILE A 118 -10.07 1.39 0.54
N ASP A 119 -10.48 2.60 0.94
CA ASP A 119 -10.77 3.70 0.01
C ASP A 119 -9.50 4.45 -0.43
N SER A 120 -8.65 4.83 0.53
CA SER A 120 -7.34 5.43 0.28
C SER A 120 -6.25 4.54 0.87
N ALA A 121 -5.51 3.80 0.02
CA ALA A 121 -4.45 2.92 0.51
C ALA A 121 -3.35 3.69 1.25
N ILE A 122 -2.99 4.90 0.79
CA ILE A 122 -1.94 5.67 1.45
C ILE A 122 -2.39 6.18 2.82
N GLY A 123 -3.63 6.68 2.94
CA GLY A 123 -4.20 7.11 4.22
C GLY A 123 -4.32 5.93 5.19
N PHE A 124 -4.82 4.79 4.70
CA PHE A 124 -4.89 3.56 5.49
C PHE A 124 -3.51 3.12 5.99
N LEU A 125 -2.50 3.06 5.12
CA LEU A 125 -1.15 2.63 5.48
C LEU A 125 -0.44 3.57 6.46
N MET A 126 -0.79 4.85 6.49
CA MET A 126 -0.28 5.82 7.46
C MET A 126 -0.91 5.67 8.85
N GLU A 127 -2.16 5.25 8.91
CA GLU A 127 -2.88 4.93 10.15
C GLU A 127 -2.60 3.50 10.65
N TYR A 128 -2.04 2.65 9.80
CA TYR A 128 -1.81 1.23 10.06
C TYR A 128 -0.43 0.94 10.67
N MET A 129 -0.37 0.65 11.98
CA MET A 129 0.88 0.31 12.64
C MET A 129 1.31 -1.14 12.37
N CYS A 130 2.19 -1.31 11.39
CA CYS A 130 2.88 -2.57 11.10
C CYS A 130 4.29 -2.32 10.55
N HIS A 131 5.30 -2.93 11.17
CA HIS A 131 6.69 -2.73 10.78
C HIS A 131 7.00 -3.20 9.34
N ASP A 132 6.34 -4.27 8.87
CA ASP A 132 6.53 -4.79 7.52
C ASP A 132 6.13 -3.78 6.44
N THR A 133 5.05 -3.03 6.67
CA THR A 133 4.49 -2.10 5.69
C THR A 133 5.16 -0.72 5.77
N MET A 134 5.68 -0.35 6.94
CA MET A 134 6.24 0.98 7.23
C MET A 134 7.27 1.45 6.21
N ILE A 135 8.22 0.59 5.81
CA ILE A 135 9.27 0.97 4.84
C ILE A 135 8.67 1.31 3.48
N PHE A 136 7.66 0.54 3.04
CA PHE A 136 6.93 0.82 1.81
C PHE A 136 6.13 2.12 1.94
N THR A 137 5.37 2.29 3.02
CA THR A 137 4.56 3.50 3.27
C THR A 137 5.39 4.77 3.20
N VAL A 138 6.50 4.85 3.94
CA VAL A 138 7.38 6.03 3.95
C VAL A 138 8.00 6.27 2.57
N THR A 139 8.33 5.20 1.84
CA THR A 139 8.87 5.35 0.49
C THR A 139 7.79 5.85 -0.49
N ALA A 140 6.57 5.34 -0.38
CA ALA A 140 5.43 5.78 -1.18
C ALA A 140 5.11 7.25 -0.92
N MET A 141 5.14 7.71 0.34
CA MET A 141 4.97 9.12 0.70
C MET A 141 6.00 10.01 0.01
N GLY A 142 7.29 9.64 0.08
CA GLY A 142 8.35 10.43 -0.57
C GLY A 142 8.20 10.47 -2.09
N VAL A 143 7.76 9.36 -2.70
CA VAL A 143 7.44 9.31 -4.13
C VAL A 143 6.29 10.28 -4.42
N ILE A 144 5.19 10.21 -3.68
CA ILE A 144 4.01 11.09 -3.87
C ILE A 144 4.36 12.58 -3.67
N GLU A 145 5.15 12.91 -2.64
CA GLU A 145 5.62 14.27 -2.35
C GLU A 145 6.40 14.85 -3.53
N CYS A 146 7.31 14.06 -4.13
CA CYS A 146 8.06 14.48 -5.31
C CYS A 146 7.15 14.80 -6.53
N TYR A 147 5.93 14.27 -6.60
CA TYR A 147 4.98 14.58 -7.67
C TYR A 147 4.02 15.72 -7.34
N GLY A 148 3.70 15.93 -6.07
CA GLY A 148 2.61 16.81 -5.66
C GLY A 148 2.99 18.27 -5.42
N GLY A 149 3.96 18.85 -6.14
CA GLY A 149 4.47 20.22 -5.95
C GLY A 149 3.50 21.21 -5.27
N THR A 150 3.95 21.80 -4.16
CA THR A 150 3.30 22.77 -3.25
C THR A 150 1.92 22.42 -2.64
N ASN A 151 1.12 21.53 -3.25
CA ASN A 151 -0.26 21.24 -2.82
C ASN A 151 -0.54 19.72 -2.60
N ALA A 152 0.52 18.89 -2.51
CA ALA A 152 0.42 17.43 -2.34
C ALA A 152 -0.44 17.05 -1.13
N PHE A 153 -0.18 17.71 0.01
CA PHE A 153 -0.83 17.43 1.28
C PHE A 153 -2.34 17.73 1.23
N GLU A 154 -2.75 18.84 0.61
CA GLU A 154 -4.17 19.22 0.50
C GLU A 154 -4.96 18.26 -0.40
N ASN A 155 -4.32 17.76 -1.47
CA ASN A 155 -4.93 16.79 -2.39
C ASN A 155 -5.02 15.37 -1.81
N ILE A 156 -4.11 14.98 -0.90
CA ILE A 156 -4.06 13.63 -0.32
C ILE A 156 -5.03 13.48 0.86
N PHE A 157 -5.23 14.54 1.66
CA PHE A 157 -6.01 14.47 2.90
C PHE A 157 -7.39 15.12 2.82
N GLY A 158 -7.82 15.59 1.64
CA GLY A 158 -9.22 15.94 1.39
C GLY A 158 -9.81 16.95 2.37
N VAL A 159 -9.09 18.03 2.68
CA VAL A 159 -9.72 19.19 3.33
C VAL A 159 -10.31 20.04 2.21
N GLU A 160 -11.56 19.77 1.84
CA GLU A 160 -12.36 20.76 1.12
C GLU A 160 -12.49 21.99 2.03
N LYS A 161 -11.66 23.01 1.81
CA LYS A 161 -12.02 24.35 2.28
C LYS A 161 -13.28 24.74 1.52
N GLY A 162 -14.40 24.64 2.23
CA GLY A 162 -15.69 25.18 1.82
C GLY A 162 -15.49 26.55 1.19
N ARG A 163 -15.87 26.63 -0.08
CA ARG A 163 -15.95 27.87 -0.81
C ARG A 163 -17.24 28.55 -0.33
N GLU A 164 -17.16 29.28 0.78
CA GLU A 164 -18.21 30.23 1.14
C GLU A 164 -18.18 31.40 0.13
N GLY A 165 -19.39 31.85 -0.22
CA GLY A 165 -19.72 32.66 -1.39
C GLY A 165 -19.27 34.12 -1.35
#